data_AF-A0A914SUY9-F1
#
_entry.id   AF-A0A914SUY9-F1
#
_cell.length_a   1.000
_cell.length_b   1.000
_cell.length_c   1.000
_cell.angle_alpha   90.00
_cell.angle_beta   90.00
_cell.angle_gamma   90.00
#
_symmetry.space_group_name_H-M   'P 1'
#
loop_
_entity.id
_entity.type
_entity.pdbx_description
1 polymer ?
#
loop_
_entity_poly.entity_id
_entity_poly.type
_entity_poly.pdbx_seq_one_letter_code
_entity_poly.pdbx_strand_id
1 'polypeptide(L)'
;MKCFKGVFVLTLIFVVVDAFPSRSPRNVPDHLDHAAKLLKLFLKMAENVPLSENKPTQHTQPISYKIVDKTEFAANKEILTNVFESDIVMTEDQMLDVIGAFKERSIAGNSYRWANHTVPFVFRDSDPKWQLTVWLGMRKWEEETCIKFKQLHPQTNEKDYIYIFKGGGCYSSVGRIGGRQTASIGYGCESAGIVAHEMGHALGFWHEQNRGDRDEFINVNEDFILRGTKGNFEKRYDIESTDIPYDFGSVMHYGPQAFSNDYKYITVETKDHRYQHTIGQRSGLSFTDVKQANMMYCRDICPNNITCQNGGYQDPKNCLICKCPPGLTGDCTILAPSTPGCGGEMFALPTWQTLT
;
A
#
# COMPACT_ATOMS: atom_id res chain seq x y z
N MET A 1 -19.55 28.47 11.92
CA MET A 1 -20.28 27.20 11.70
C MET A 1 -20.77 27.14 10.26
N LYS A 2 -20.26 26.21 9.44
CA LYS A 2 -20.83 25.85 8.13
C LYS A 2 -20.59 24.35 7.84
N CYS A 3 -21.42 23.48 8.42
CA CYS A 3 -21.47 22.07 8.05
C CYS A 3 -22.41 21.90 6.84
N PHE A 4 -21.88 22.02 5.61
CA PHE A 4 -22.63 21.72 4.38
C PHE A 4 -21.68 21.31 3.24
N LYS A 5 -21.27 20.03 3.23
CA LYS A 5 -20.70 19.34 2.04
C LYS A 5 -21.09 17.85 1.92
N GLY A 6 -21.35 17.14 3.03
CA GLY A 6 -21.63 15.68 2.99
C GLY A 6 -23.00 15.25 2.44
N VAL A 7 -24.04 16.10 2.48
CA VAL A 7 -25.42 15.66 2.19
C VAL A 7 -25.71 15.48 0.69
N PHE A 8 -25.05 16.25 -0.18
CA PHE A 8 -25.33 16.22 -1.63
C PHE A 8 -24.87 14.94 -2.33
N VAL A 9 -23.88 14.22 -1.77
CA VAL A 9 -23.36 12.98 -2.35
C VAL A 9 -24.36 11.81 -2.11
N LEU A 10 -24.89 11.68 -0.90
CA LEU A 10 -25.86 10.62 -0.57
C LEU A 10 -27.13 10.66 -1.44
N THR A 11 -27.62 11.86 -1.81
CA THR A 11 -28.88 11.99 -2.55
C THR A 11 -28.80 11.54 -4.01
N LEU A 12 -27.62 11.59 -4.64
CA LEU A 12 -27.44 11.03 -5.99
C LEU A 12 -27.29 9.51 -6.00
N ILE A 13 -26.71 8.92 -4.95
CA ILE A 13 -26.40 7.48 -4.89
C ILE A 13 -27.67 6.63 -5.05
N PHE A 14 -28.76 6.98 -4.37
CA PHE A 14 -30.03 6.23 -4.44
C PHE A 14 -30.72 6.26 -5.82
N VAL A 15 -30.37 7.17 -6.73
CA VAL A 15 -31.07 7.33 -8.02
C VAL A 15 -30.45 6.45 -9.13
N VAL A 16 -29.24 5.92 -8.92
CA VAL A 16 -28.48 5.22 -9.99
C VAL A 16 -28.54 3.69 -9.89
N VAL A 17 -28.95 3.13 -8.74
CA VAL A 17 -28.93 1.68 -8.49
C VAL A 17 -29.97 0.89 -9.32
N ASP A 18 -31.11 1.51 -9.66
CA ASP A 18 -32.27 0.81 -10.23
C ASP A 18 -32.34 0.75 -11.78
N ALA A 19 -31.29 1.13 -12.51
CA ALA A 19 -31.44 1.55 -13.91
C ALA A 19 -30.53 0.95 -15.00
N PHE A 20 -30.00 -0.28 -14.88
CA PHE A 20 -29.35 -0.95 -16.04
C PHE A 20 -29.59 -2.48 -16.17
N PRO A 21 -29.90 -3.00 -17.38
CA PRO A 21 -30.13 -4.43 -17.60
C PRO A 21 -28.84 -5.23 -17.77
N SER A 22 -28.83 -6.47 -17.25
CA SER A 22 -27.66 -7.34 -17.19
C SER A 22 -27.37 -8.10 -18.48
N ARG A 23 -26.17 -7.90 -19.06
CA ARG A 23 -25.46 -8.87 -19.91
C ARG A 23 -23.94 -8.74 -19.76
N SER A 24 -23.32 -9.66 -19.01
CA SER A 24 -21.87 -9.82 -18.93
C SER A 24 -21.43 -11.13 -19.62
N PRO A 25 -20.21 -11.25 -20.18
CA PRO A 25 -19.73 -12.49 -20.80
C PRO A 25 -19.55 -13.64 -19.79
N ARG A 26 -19.69 -14.88 -20.26
CA ARG A 26 -19.65 -16.08 -19.41
C ARG A 26 -18.30 -16.24 -18.68
N ASN A 27 -18.38 -16.55 -17.39
CA ASN A 27 -17.33 -16.95 -16.44
C ASN A 27 -16.66 -15.87 -15.56
N VAL A 28 -17.25 -14.68 -15.42
CA VAL A 28 -16.94 -13.79 -14.27
C VAL A 28 -17.98 -14.03 -13.16
N PRO A 29 -17.60 -14.25 -11.89
CA PRO A 29 -18.54 -14.27 -10.77
C PRO A 29 -19.30 -12.95 -10.64
N ASP A 30 -20.63 -12.99 -10.50
CA ASP A 30 -21.49 -11.79 -10.61
C ASP A 30 -21.10 -10.63 -9.67
N HIS A 31 -20.60 -10.94 -8.47
CA HIS A 31 -20.13 -9.92 -7.50
C HIS A 31 -18.88 -9.15 -7.96
N LEU A 32 -17.99 -9.77 -8.75
CA LEU A 32 -16.83 -9.09 -9.34
C LEU A 32 -17.23 -8.20 -10.52
N ASP A 33 -18.22 -8.64 -11.32
CA ASP A 33 -18.83 -7.82 -12.38
C ASP A 33 -19.56 -6.60 -11.79
N HIS A 34 -20.13 -6.72 -10.58
CA HIS A 34 -20.74 -5.60 -9.86
C HIS A 34 -19.70 -4.65 -9.26
N ALA A 35 -18.69 -5.16 -8.54
CA ALA A 35 -17.60 -4.36 -8.00
C ALA A 35 -16.86 -3.56 -9.10
N ALA A 36 -16.63 -4.15 -10.27
CA ALA A 36 -16.03 -3.47 -11.42
C ALA A 36 -16.91 -2.34 -12.00
N LYS A 37 -18.24 -2.41 -11.86
CA LYS A 37 -19.17 -1.32 -12.22
C LYS A 37 -19.14 -0.21 -11.17
N LEU A 38 -19.15 -0.57 -9.89
CA LEU A 38 -19.02 0.38 -8.78
C LEU A 38 -17.71 1.16 -8.87
N LEU A 39 -16.58 0.50 -9.19
CA LEU A 39 -15.29 1.14 -9.45
C LEU A 39 -15.38 2.16 -10.59
N LYS A 40 -15.96 1.78 -11.73
CA LYS A 40 -16.15 2.70 -12.88
C LYS A 40 -17.06 3.87 -12.55
N LEU A 41 -18.08 3.66 -11.72
CA LEU A 41 -18.96 4.73 -11.23
C LEU A 41 -18.20 5.67 -10.28
N PHE A 42 -17.44 5.13 -9.32
CA PHE A 42 -16.60 5.88 -8.39
C PHE A 42 -15.58 6.77 -9.13
N LEU A 43 -14.79 6.20 -10.04
CA LEU A 43 -13.80 6.94 -10.83
C LEU A 43 -14.42 8.09 -11.64
N LYS A 44 -15.64 7.88 -12.17
CA LYS A 44 -16.41 8.92 -12.88
C LYS A 44 -16.97 10.00 -11.96
N MET A 45 -17.37 9.65 -10.72
CA MET A 45 -17.79 10.63 -9.72
C MET A 45 -16.60 11.49 -9.25
N ALA A 46 -15.45 10.86 -8.98
CA ALA A 46 -14.23 11.50 -8.53
C ALA A 46 -13.59 12.43 -9.59
N GLU A 47 -13.84 12.24 -10.89
CA GLU A 47 -13.27 13.07 -11.98
C GLU A 47 -13.47 14.58 -11.74
N ASN A 48 -14.59 14.97 -11.11
CA ASN A 48 -14.96 16.37 -10.85
C ASN A 48 -14.71 16.85 -9.41
N VAL A 49 -14.18 15.99 -8.52
CA VAL A 49 -13.87 16.35 -7.12
C VAL A 49 -12.41 16.81 -7.03
N PRO A 50 -12.07 17.98 -6.47
CA PRO A 50 -10.68 18.38 -6.23
C PRO A 50 -10.03 17.51 -5.15
N LEU A 51 -8.80 17.03 -5.38
CA LEU A 51 -8.05 16.16 -4.45
C LEU A 51 -7.43 16.92 -3.28
N SER A 52 -7.22 18.23 -3.46
CA SER A 52 -6.67 19.14 -2.46
C SER A 52 -7.49 20.44 -2.45
N GLU A 53 -7.65 21.04 -1.26
CA GLU A 53 -8.26 22.36 -1.12
C GLU A 53 -7.34 23.47 -1.64
N ASN A 54 -6.03 23.23 -1.67
CA ASN A 54 -5.03 24.09 -2.26
C ASN A 54 -4.54 23.49 -3.58
N LYS A 55 -4.88 24.12 -4.71
CA LYS A 55 -4.21 23.79 -5.98
C LYS A 55 -2.73 24.15 -5.87
N PRO A 56 -1.81 23.25 -6.28
CA PRO A 56 -0.40 23.60 -6.45
C PRO A 56 -0.28 24.83 -7.36
N THR A 57 0.61 25.76 -7.01
CA THR A 57 0.91 26.92 -7.88
C THR A 57 1.47 26.42 -9.21
N GLN A 58 0.90 26.93 -10.30
CA GLN A 58 1.12 26.46 -11.68
C GLN A 58 2.60 26.26 -12.08
N HIS A 59 2.81 25.24 -12.91
CA HIS A 59 4.06 24.88 -13.60
C HIS A 59 5.15 24.22 -12.76
N THR A 60 4.96 22.94 -12.41
CA THR A 60 6.12 22.04 -12.34
C THR A 60 6.79 22.00 -13.71
N GLN A 61 8.09 22.31 -13.74
CA GLN A 61 8.88 22.17 -14.96
C GLN A 61 9.01 20.69 -15.34
N PRO A 62 9.16 20.35 -16.63
CA PRO A 62 9.52 19.00 -17.04
C PRO A 62 10.75 18.51 -16.27
N ILE A 63 10.71 17.28 -15.74
CA ILE A 63 11.87 16.71 -15.05
C ILE A 63 13.02 16.54 -16.04
N SER A 64 14.22 16.96 -15.63
CA SER A 64 15.43 16.89 -16.45
C SER A 64 16.09 15.51 -16.44
N TYR A 65 15.62 14.59 -15.58
CA TYR A 65 16.16 13.25 -15.39
C TYR A 65 15.15 12.18 -15.83
N LYS A 66 15.66 11.07 -16.38
CA LYS A 66 14.83 9.93 -16.77
C LYS A 66 14.43 9.13 -15.53
N ILE A 67 13.16 9.18 -15.16
CA ILE A 67 12.58 8.18 -14.25
C ILE A 67 12.37 6.89 -15.04
N VAL A 68 12.81 5.78 -14.46
CA VAL A 68 12.40 4.43 -14.88
C VAL A 68 11.56 3.90 -13.75
N ASP A 69 10.26 3.81 -14.00
CA ASP A 69 9.34 3.19 -13.07
C ASP A 69 9.67 1.69 -12.93
N LYS A 70 9.80 1.23 -11.69
CA LYS A 70 10.12 -0.14 -11.29
C LYS A 70 9.11 -0.68 -10.27
N THR A 71 7.95 -0.05 -10.20
CA THR A 71 6.80 -0.47 -9.40
C THR A 71 5.86 -1.36 -10.21
N GLU A 72 4.92 -2.02 -9.53
CA GLU A 72 3.79 -2.73 -10.10
C GLU A 72 2.99 -1.88 -11.10
N PHE A 73 2.87 -0.56 -10.91
CA PHE A 73 2.23 0.34 -11.88
C PHE A 73 2.77 0.16 -13.31
N ALA A 74 4.08 -0.13 -13.46
CA ALA A 74 4.71 -0.35 -14.76
C ALA A 74 4.23 -1.64 -15.44
N ALA A 75 3.97 -2.71 -14.66
CA ALA A 75 3.41 -3.97 -15.14
C ALA A 75 1.88 -3.87 -15.33
N ASN A 76 1.21 -3.01 -14.57
CA ASN A 76 -0.25 -2.93 -14.51
C ASN A 76 -0.88 -2.04 -15.58
N LYS A 77 -0.10 -1.39 -16.44
CA LYS A 77 -0.59 -0.43 -17.46
C LYS A 77 -1.75 -0.95 -18.32
N GLU A 78 -1.77 -2.25 -18.61
CA GLU A 78 -2.84 -2.89 -19.41
C GLU A 78 -4.11 -3.21 -18.59
N ILE A 79 -4.02 -3.26 -17.25
CA ILE A 79 -5.12 -3.61 -16.34
C ILE A 79 -5.68 -2.43 -15.52
N LEU A 80 -5.08 -1.23 -15.56
CA LEU A 80 -5.47 -0.05 -14.76
C LEU A 80 -6.96 0.37 -14.81
N THR A 81 -7.76 -0.19 -15.73
CA THR A 81 -9.22 0.06 -15.83
C THR A 81 -10.09 -1.01 -15.15
N ASN A 82 -9.46 -2.06 -14.62
CA ASN A 82 -10.10 -3.23 -13.99
C ASN A 82 -9.73 -3.39 -12.50
N VAL A 83 -8.77 -2.60 -12.01
CA VAL A 83 -8.29 -2.57 -10.63
C VAL A 83 -8.34 -1.14 -10.10
N PHE A 84 -8.64 -0.98 -8.82
CA PHE A 84 -8.58 0.30 -8.13
C PHE A 84 -7.16 0.58 -7.69
N GLU A 85 -6.77 1.85 -7.57
CA GLU A 85 -5.46 2.22 -7.02
C GLU A 85 -4.28 1.45 -7.65
N SER A 86 -4.33 1.15 -8.96
CA SER A 86 -3.30 0.43 -9.75
C SER A 86 -3.27 -1.10 -9.61
N ASP A 87 -3.64 -1.66 -8.45
CA ASP A 87 -3.37 -3.07 -8.07
C ASP A 87 -4.38 -3.63 -7.05
N ILE A 88 -5.42 -2.88 -6.68
CA ILE A 88 -6.41 -3.34 -5.69
C ILE A 88 -7.66 -3.94 -6.37
N VAL A 89 -7.95 -5.20 -6.04
CA VAL A 89 -9.21 -5.89 -6.38
C VAL A 89 -10.14 -5.88 -5.17
N MET A 90 -11.21 -5.09 -5.23
CA MET A 90 -12.22 -4.98 -4.17
C MET A 90 -13.42 -5.91 -4.36
N THR A 91 -14.03 -6.32 -3.25
CA THR A 91 -15.39 -6.87 -3.23
C THR A 91 -16.45 -5.77 -3.36
N GLU A 92 -17.72 -6.16 -3.50
CA GLU A 92 -18.85 -5.23 -3.49
C GLU A 92 -18.94 -4.47 -2.15
N ASP A 93 -18.83 -5.16 -1.01
CA ASP A 93 -18.82 -4.53 0.32
C ASP A 93 -17.66 -3.53 0.47
N GLN A 94 -16.45 -3.88 0.01
CA GLN A 94 -15.30 -2.96 0.04
C GLN A 94 -15.48 -1.74 -0.86
N MET A 95 -16.09 -1.91 -2.04
CA MET A 95 -16.47 -0.80 -2.90
C MET A 95 -17.50 0.11 -2.20
N LEU A 96 -18.49 -0.47 -1.50
CA LEU A 96 -19.50 0.27 -0.75
C LEU A 96 -18.89 0.99 0.46
N ASP A 97 -17.92 0.40 1.17
CA ASP A 97 -17.15 1.05 2.25
C ASP A 97 -16.32 2.23 1.71
N VAL A 98 -15.69 2.09 0.54
CA VAL A 98 -14.97 3.19 -0.14
C VAL A 98 -15.93 4.31 -0.57
N ILE A 99 -17.14 3.97 -1.01
CA ILE A 99 -18.17 4.94 -1.41
C ILE A 99 -18.85 5.59 -0.17
N GLY A 100 -18.95 4.88 0.95
CA GLY A 100 -19.57 5.31 2.21
C GLY A 100 -18.63 6.02 3.20
N ALA A 101 -17.32 5.82 3.04
CA ALA A 101 -16.20 6.51 3.68
C ALA A 101 -16.10 6.46 5.23
N PHE A 102 -15.67 5.30 5.78
CA PHE A 102 -15.10 5.10 7.16
C PHE A 102 -14.43 3.70 7.31
N LYS A 103 -13.48 3.40 8.23
CA LYS A 103 -12.53 4.21 9.04
C LYS A 103 -11.27 3.42 9.52
N GLU A 104 -10.24 3.11 8.71
CA GLU A 104 -8.85 2.80 9.19
C GLU A 104 -7.73 2.94 8.08
N ARG A 105 -6.43 2.95 8.46
CA ARG A 105 -5.23 2.88 7.54
C ARG A 105 -5.05 1.50 6.90
N SER A 106 -5.54 0.53 7.63
CA SER A 106 -5.88 -0.79 7.15
C SER A 106 -7.39 -0.89 6.94
N ILE A 107 -7.92 -1.91 6.27
CA ILE A 107 -9.38 -2.14 6.31
C ILE A 107 -9.84 -2.41 7.76
N ALA A 108 -10.89 -1.74 8.24
CA ALA A 108 -11.22 -1.70 9.66
C ALA A 108 -11.90 -2.97 10.20
N GLY A 109 -11.53 -3.37 11.42
CA GLY A 109 -12.22 -4.44 12.15
C GLY A 109 -11.64 -5.85 12.00
N ASN A 110 -11.79 -6.64 13.07
CA ASN A 110 -11.22 -7.99 13.19
C ASN A 110 -11.73 -8.98 12.14
N SER A 111 -12.88 -8.72 11.51
CA SER A 111 -13.41 -9.48 10.37
C SER A 111 -12.42 -9.54 9.21
N TYR A 112 -11.71 -8.46 8.89
CA TYR A 112 -10.79 -8.42 7.75
C TYR A 112 -9.34 -8.76 8.11
N ARG A 113 -9.08 -9.19 9.36
CA ARG A 113 -7.78 -9.71 9.78
C ARG A 113 -7.71 -11.21 9.51
N TRP A 114 -6.51 -11.70 9.20
CA TRP A 114 -6.22 -13.12 9.15
C TRP A 114 -6.14 -13.70 10.57
N ALA A 115 -6.94 -14.73 10.84
CA ALA A 115 -7.02 -15.35 12.16
C ALA A 115 -5.69 -16.01 12.57
N ASN A 116 -5.39 -15.99 13.86
CA ASN A 116 -4.16 -16.57 14.44
C ASN A 116 -2.87 -16.07 13.77
N HIS A 117 -2.88 -14.84 13.23
CA HIS A 117 -1.76 -14.20 12.52
C HIS A 117 -1.24 -15.02 11.33
N THR A 118 -2.05 -15.97 10.84
CA THR A 118 -1.66 -16.94 9.82
C THR A 118 -2.43 -16.67 8.54
N VAL A 119 -1.71 -16.40 7.46
CA VAL A 119 -2.23 -16.22 6.10
C VAL A 119 -2.08 -17.55 5.35
N PRO A 120 -3.15 -18.33 5.14
CA PRO A 120 -3.06 -19.55 4.36
C PRO A 120 -3.03 -19.21 2.87
N PHE A 121 -2.22 -19.91 2.08
CA PHE A 121 -2.11 -19.65 0.66
C PHE A 121 -1.91 -20.91 -0.19
N VAL A 122 -2.28 -20.84 -1.47
CA VAL A 122 -2.10 -21.89 -2.48
C VAL A 122 -1.43 -21.27 -3.70
N PHE A 123 -0.38 -21.92 -4.21
CA PHE A 123 0.15 -21.62 -5.54
C PHE A 123 -0.66 -22.34 -6.62
N ARG A 124 -1.10 -21.61 -7.65
CA ARG A 124 -1.60 -22.19 -8.91
C ARG A 124 -0.45 -22.74 -9.76
N ASP A 125 0.57 -21.91 -9.94
CA ASP A 125 1.67 -22.16 -10.87
C ASP A 125 2.81 -22.91 -10.18
N SER A 126 3.38 -23.91 -10.86
CA SER A 126 4.40 -24.82 -10.31
C SER A 126 5.84 -24.42 -10.68
N ASP A 127 6.07 -23.21 -11.20
CA ASP A 127 7.41 -22.70 -11.53
C ASP A 127 8.21 -22.43 -10.24
N PRO A 128 9.29 -23.21 -9.97
CA PRO A 128 10.02 -23.09 -8.70
C PRO A 128 10.72 -21.73 -8.53
N LYS A 129 11.12 -21.06 -9.61
CA LYS A 129 11.80 -19.76 -9.51
C LYS A 129 10.81 -18.68 -9.09
N TRP A 130 9.63 -18.67 -9.71
CA TRP A 130 8.56 -17.76 -9.35
C TRP A 130 8.03 -18.04 -7.94
N GLN A 131 7.79 -19.30 -7.57
CA GLN A 131 7.37 -19.67 -6.22
C GLN A 131 8.38 -19.22 -5.16
N LEU A 132 9.68 -19.38 -5.42
CA LEU A 132 10.75 -18.88 -4.56
C LEU A 132 10.72 -17.36 -4.42
N THR A 133 10.54 -16.62 -5.52
CA THR A 133 10.41 -15.15 -5.48
C THR A 133 9.20 -14.70 -4.66
N VAL A 134 8.06 -15.38 -4.81
CA VAL A 134 6.87 -15.07 -3.99
C VAL A 134 7.13 -15.36 -2.51
N TRP A 135 7.75 -16.50 -2.20
CA TRP A 135 8.08 -16.86 -0.82
C TRP A 135 9.10 -15.90 -0.18
N LEU A 136 10.06 -15.39 -0.94
CA LEU A 136 11.00 -14.36 -0.48
C LEU A 136 10.31 -13.02 -0.17
N GLY A 137 9.22 -12.68 -0.89
CA GLY A 137 8.39 -11.51 -0.58
C GLY A 137 7.57 -11.69 0.70
N MET A 138 6.92 -12.85 0.86
CA MET A 138 6.23 -13.23 2.11
C MET A 138 7.17 -13.19 3.31
N ARG A 139 8.39 -13.71 3.15
CA ARG A 139 9.38 -13.76 4.23
C ARG A 139 9.78 -12.40 4.79
N LYS A 140 9.77 -11.33 3.99
CA LYS A 140 10.01 -9.97 4.50
C LYS A 140 9.04 -9.61 5.64
N TRP A 141 7.79 -10.07 5.56
CA TRP A 141 6.83 -9.93 6.66
C TRP A 141 7.09 -10.94 7.81
N GLU A 142 7.35 -12.22 7.51
CA GLU A 142 7.58 -13.25 8.55
C GLU A 142 8.86 -13.05 9.38
N GLU A 143 9.88 -12.44 8.79
CA GLU A 143 11.16 -12.11 9.43
C GLU A 143 10.98 -10.97 10.44
N GLU A 144 10.12 -10.01 10.12
CA GLU A 144 10.00 -8.76 10.85
C GLU A 144 8.79 -8.70 11.80
N THR A 145 7.84 -9.65 11.69
CA THR A 145 6.57 -9.68 12.43
C THR A 145 6.21 -11.06 13.00
N CYS A 146 5.12 -11.13 13.78
CA CYS A 146 4.52 -12.41 14.21
C CYS A 146 3.78 -13.16 13.09
N ILE A 147 3.50 -12.52 11.95
CA ILE A 147 2.68 -13.06 10.85
C ILE A 147 3.36 -14.30 10.25
N LYS A 148 2.56 -15.26 9.79
CA LYS A 148 3.01 -16.51 9.16
C LYS A 148 2.26 -16.77 7.85
N PHE A 149 2.98 -17.15 6.79
CA PHE A 149 2.40 -17.56 5.52
C PHE A 149 2.42 -19.09 5.44
N LYS A 150 1.23 -19.71 5.50
CA LYS A 150 1.08 -21.16 5.52
C LYS A 150 0.69 -21.69 4.15
N GLN A 151 1.63 -22.33 3.45
CA GLN A 151 1.30 -23.01 2.21
C GLN A 151 0.34 -24.17 2.48
N LEU A 152 -0.73 -24.22 1.68
CA LEU A 152 -1.74 -25.28 1.69
C LEU A 152 -1.61 -26.15 0.43
N HIS A 153 -2.19 -27.34 0.51
CA HIS A 153 -2.37 -28.21 -0.64
C HIS A 153 -3.45 -27.60 -1.59
N PRO A 154 -3.35 -27.74 -2.94
CA PRO A 154 -4.33 -27.16 -3.85
C PRO A 154 -5.77 -27.65 -3.63
N GLN A 155 -5.93 -28.88 -3.15
CA GLN A 155 -7.20 -29.50 -2.74
C GLN A 155 -7.45 -29.33 -1.22
N THR A 156 -7.24 -28.11 -0.70
CA THR A 156 -7.51 -27.79 0.71
C THR A 156 -9.01 -27.67 1.01
N ASN A 157 -9.39 -28.00 2.24
CA ASN A 157 -10.72 -27.73 2.81
C ASN A 157 -10.75 -26.41 3.60
N GLU A 158 -9.63 -25.68 3.67
CA GLU A 158 -9.57 -24.35 4.26
C GLU A 158 -10.51 -23.41 3.50
N LYS A 159 -11.31 -22.63 4.23
CA LYS A 159 -12.29 -21.72 3.60
C LYS A 159 -11.62 -20.47 3.10
N ASP A 160 -10.80 -19.86 3.96
CA ASP A 160 -10.21 -18.55 3.72
C ASP A 160 -8.72 -18.71 3.40
N TYR A 161 -8.34 -18.41 2.16
CA TYR A 161 -6.95 -18.50 1.71
C TYR A 161 -6.69 -17.63 0.47
N ILE A 162 -5.43 -17.25 0.30
CA ILE A 162 -4.96 -16.54 -0.90
C ILE A 162 -4.59 -17.56 -1.98
N TYR A 163 -5.21 -17.45 -3.15
CA TYR A 163 -4.88 -18.20 -4.35
C TYR A 163 -3.96 -17.36 -5.24
N ILE A 164 -2.67 -17.69 -5.24
CA ILE A 164 -1.62 -16.91 -5.88
C ILE A 164 -1.27 -17.51 -7.23
N PHE A 165 -1.23 -16.68 -8.26
CA PHE A 165 -1.01 -17.13 -9.64
C PHE A 165 -0.31 -16.08 -10.52
N LYS A 166 0.16 -16.51 -11.69
CA LYS A 166 0.65 -15.64 -12.76
C LYS A 166 -0.53 -15.10 -13.58
N GLY A 167 -1.10 -13.98 -13.16
CA GLY A 167 -2.08 -13.22 -13.94
C GLY A 167 -1.42 -12.19 -14.86
N GLY A 168 -2.24 -11.34 -15.48
CA GLY A 168 -1.75 -10.11 -16.10
C GLY A 168 -1.62 -9.03 -15.02
N GLY A 169 -0.40 -8.49 -14.84
CA GLY A 169 -0.10 -7.53 -13.79
C GLY A 169 0.04 -8.12 -12.38
N CYS A 170 0.24 -7.24 -11.42
CA CYS A 170 0.38 -7.46 -9.99
C CYS A 170 -0.91 -6.92 -9.33
N TYR A 171 -1.56 -7.70 -8.48
CA TYR A 171 -2.72 -7.19 -7.71
C TYR A 171 -3.13 -8.10 -6.57
N SER A 172 -3.86 -7.52 -5.61
CA SER A 172 -4.34 -8.19 -4.41
C SER A 172 -5.64 -7.56 -3.89
N SER A 173 -6.31 -8.21 -2.94
CA SER A 173 -7.43 -7.63 -2.21
C SER A 173 -6.97 -7.09 -0.86
N VAL A 174 -7.59 -6.02 -0.36
CA VAL A 174 -7.20 -5.45 0.94
C VAL A 174 -7.77 -6.27 2.09
N GLY A 175 -6.90 -6.94 2.85
CA GLY A 175 -7.24 -7.77 4.00
C GLY A 175 -7.84 -9.13 3.64
N ARG A 176 -8.36 -9.82 4.65
CA ARG A 176 -9.11 -11.07 4.48
C ARG A 176 -10.54 -10.77 4.06
N ILE A 177 -10.91 -11.07 2.81
CA ILE A 177 -12.27 -10.83 2.29
C ILE A 177 -13.23 -12.02 2.49
N GLY A 178 -12.70 -13.16 2.97
CA GLY A 178 -13.44 -14.41 3.16
C GLY A 178 -13.49 -15.26 1.89
N GLY A 179 -13.50 -16.58 2.07
CA GLY A 179 -13.39 -17.53 0.97
C GLY A 179 -12.02 -17.51 0.28
N ARG A 180 -11.98 -18.04 -0.94
CA ARG A 180 -10.78 -18.00 -1.80
C ARG A 180 -10.64 -16.62 -2.45
N GLN A 181 -9.75 -15.79 -1.92
CA GLN A 181 -9.34 -14.54 -2.56
C GLN A 181 -8.12 -14.75 -3.46
N THR A 182 -7.96 -13.93 -4.50
CA THR A 182 -6.88 -14.09 -5.49
C THR A 182 -5.83 -13.00 -5.37
N ALA A 183 -4.56 -13.36 -5.56
CA ALA A 183 -3.48 -12.39 -5.78
C ALA A 183 -2.70 -12.76 -7.04
N SER A 184 -2.45 -11.77 -7.90
CA SER A 184 -1.64 -11.95 -9.11
C SER A 184 -0.22 -11.50 -8.86
N ILE A 185 0.75 -12.34 -9.18
CA ILE A 185 2.16 -11.96 -9.35
C ILE A 185 2.53 -12.32 -10.79
N GLY A 186 2.11 -11.46 -11.72
CA GLY A 186 2.32 -11.62 -13.15
C GLY A 186 3.74 -11.35 -13.63
N TYR A 187 3.91 -11.27 -14.95
CA TYR A 187 5.16 -10.87 -15.58
C TYR A 187 5.49 -9.40 -15.29
N GLY A 188 6.72 -9.12 -14.86
CA GLY A 188 7.15 -7.81 -14.37
C GLY A 188 6.98 -7.63 -12.86
N CYS A 189 6.26 -8.53 -12.19
CA CYS A 189 6.00 -8.50 -10.75
C CYS A 189 6.99 -9.35 -9.94
N GLU A 190 7.92 -10.05 -10.59
CA GLU A 190 8.84 -11.02 -9.96
C GLU A 190 9.99 -10.36 -9.16
N SER A 191 9.65 -9.39 -8.30
CA SER A 191 10.51 -8.81 -7.27
C SER A 191 9.95 -9.15 -5.89
N ALA A 192 10.82 -9.57 -4.96
CA ALA A 192 10.42 -9.81 -3.57
C ALA A 192 9.87 -8.53 -2.88
N GLY A 193 10.22 -7.33 -3.35
CA GLY A 193 9.63 -6.08 -2.87
C GLY A 193 8.22 -5.82 -3.39
N ILE A 194 7.95 -6.11 -4.67
CA ILE A 194 6.60 -6.04 -5.25
C ILE A 194 5.70 -7.10 -4.61
N VAL A 195 6.18 -8.33 -4.46
CA VAL A 195 5.41 -9.36 -3.73
C VAL A 195 5.11 -8.91 -2.29
N ALA A 196 6.07 -8.29 -1.59
CA ALA A 196 5.82 -7.81 -0.23
C ALA A 196 4.75 -6.71 -0.18
N HIS A 197 4.66 -5.84 -1.19
CA HIS A 197 3.59 -4.86 -1.37
C HIS A 197 2.22 -5.54 -1.56
N GLU A 198 2.10 -6.51 -2.48
CA GLU A 198 0.86 -7.26 -2.72
C GLU A 198 0.39 -8.08 -1.51
N MET A 199 1.33 -8.61 -0.74
CA MET A 199 1.04 -9.26 0.55
C MET A 199 0.70 -8.24 1.63
N GLY A 200 1.21 -7.00 1.55
CA GLY A 200 0.78 -5.87 2.38
C GLY A 200 -0.69 -5.55 2.18
N HIS A 201 -1.16 -5.43 0.94
CA HIS A 201 -2.59 -5.35 0.64
C HIS A 201 -3.35 -6.53 1.25
N ALA A 202 -2.92 -7.77 1.01
CA ALA A 202 -3.60 -8.94 1.57
C ALA A 202 -3.64 -8.97 3.12
N LEU A 203 -2.68 -8.33 3.79
CA LEU A 203 -2.66 -8.15 5.25
C LEU A 203 -3.57 -7.03 5.74
N GLY A 204 -4.04 -6.17 4.84
CA GLY A 204 -5.04 -5.14 5.11
C GLY A 204 -4.60 -3.72 4.77
N PHE A 205 -3.41 -3.49 4.22
CA PHE A 205 -2.86 -2.15 4.01
C PHE A 205 -3.46 -1.45 2.78
N TRP A 206 -3.78 -0.16 2.92
CA TRP A 206 -3.96 0.76 1.80
C TRP A 206 -2.64 1.45 1.45
N HIS A 207 -2.65 2.26 0.38
CA HIS A 207 -1.48 3.04 -0.02
C HIS A 207 -1.16 4.25 0.87
N GLU A 208 0.12 4.59 0.95
CA GLU A 208 0.62 5.70 1.78
C GLU A 208 0.20 7.07 1.24
N GLN A 209 0.21 7.28 -0.08
CA GLN A 209 -0.24 8.53 -0.69
C GLN A 209 -1.76 8.74 -0.63
N ASN A 210 -2.52 7.84 -0.01
CA ASN A 210 -3.95 8.01 0.20
C ASN A 210 -4.28 8.46 1.63
N ARG A 211 -3.31 8.54 2.55
CA ARG A 211 -3.54 9.02 3.94
C ARG A 211 -4.24 10.38 4.00
N GLY A 212 -5.12 10.56 4.98
CA GLY A 212 -5.83 11.83 5.21
C GLY A 212 -4.91 13.03 5.53
N ASP A 213 -3.72 12.78 6.07
CA ASP A 213 -2.68 13.77 6.41
C ASP A 213 -1.62 13.98 5.30
N ARG A 214 -1.69 13.24 4.18
CA ARG A 214 -0.66 13.28 3.11
C ARG A 214 -0.37 14.69 2.59
N ASP A 215 -1.37 15.57 2.58
CA ASP A 215 -1.29 16.90 2.00
C ASP A 215 -0.41 17.83 2.86
N GLU A 216 0.09 17.36 4.01
CA GLU A 216 1.18 17.99 4.76
C GLU A 216 2.56 17.66 4.15
N PHE A 217 2.72 16.49 3.52
CA PHE A 217 3.98 15.88 3.09
C PHE A 217 4.20 15.89 1.57
N ILE A 218 3.14 15.76 0.78
CA ILE A 218 3.16 15.71 -0.69
C ILE A 218 2.19 16.71 -1.31
N ASN A 219 2.42 17.06 -2.57
CA ASN A 219 1.48 17.70 -3.48
C ASN A 219 1.06 16.68 -4.54
N VAL A 220 -0.24 16.63 -4.87
CA VAL A 220 -0.77 15.83 -5.98
C VAL A 220 -1.10 16.76 -7.16
N ASN A 221 -0.36 16.61 -8.25
CA ASN A 221 -0.42 17.51 -9.39
C ASN A 221 -1.50 17.08 -10.39
N GLU A 222 -2.75 17.45 -10.11
CA GLU A 222 -3.96 17.04 -10.85
C GLU A 222 -3.86 17.21 -12.38
N ASP A 223 -3.24 18.28 -12.85
CA ASP A 223 -3.14 18.61 -14.29
C ASP A 223 -2.33 17.55 -15.09
N PHE A 224 -1.48 16.77 -14.42
CA PHE A 224 -0.66 15.71 -15.03
C PHE A 224 -1.23 14.31 -14.80
N ILE A 225 -2.38 14.16 -14.14
CA ILE A 225 -3.02 12.85 -13.94
C ILE A 225 -3.71 12.42 -15.25
N LEU A 226 -3.63 11.12 -15.55
CA LEU A 226 -4.37 10.49 -16.64
C LEU A 226 -5.88 10.64 -16.43
N ARG A 227 -6.58 11.04 -17.49
CA ARG A 227 -8.02 11.31 -17.40
C ARG A 227 -8.78 10.06 -16.95
N GLY A 228 -9.65 10.22 -15.95
CA GLY A 228 -10.46 9.13 -15.40
C GLY A 228 -9.77 8.30 -14.30
N THR A 229 -8.49 8.52 -14.00
CA THR A 229 -7.79 7.81 -12.90
C THR A 229 -7.60 8.67 -11.64
N LYS A 230 -8.19 9.86 -11.61
CA LYS A 230 -8.11 10.80 -10.48
C LYS A 230 -8.54 10.19 -9.14
N GLY A 231 -9.57 9.34 -9.16
CA GLY A 231 -10.09 8.65 -7.98
C GLY A 231 -9.07 7.76 -7.24
N ASN A 232 -8.00 7.32 -7.92
CA ASN A 232 -6.92 6.54 -7.29
C ASN A 232 -6.07 7.39 -6.32
N PHE A 233 -6.22 8.71 -6.34
CA PHE A 233 -5.60 9.64 -5.41
C PHE A 233 -6.62 10.25 -4.44
N GLU A 234 -7.81 9.66 -4.24
CA GLU A 234 -8.73 10.21 -3.24
C GLU A 234 -8.18 10.03 -1.82
N LYS A 235 -8.41 11.03 -0.96
CA LYS A 235 -7.95 10.96 0.43
C LYS A 235 -8.84 10.02 1.21
N ARG A 236 -8.17 9.07 1.83
CA ARG A 236 -8.69 8.13 2.78
C ARG A 236 -8.56 8.73 4.16
N TYR A 237 -9.58 9.49 4.57
CA TYR A 237 -9.74 9.99 5.95
C TYR A 237 -10.17 8.88 6.91
N ASP A 238 -10.52 7.72 6.36
CA ASP A 238 -10.58 6.48 7.09
C ASP A 238 -9.22 6.15 7.73
N ILE A 239 -8.10 6.51 7.08
CA ILE A 239 -6.75 6.40 7.62
C ILE A 239 -6.56 7.27 8.87
N GLU A 240 -6.78 6.66 10.03
CA GLU A 240 -6.39 7.25 11.31
C GLU A 240 -4.87 7.40 11.37
N SER A 241 -4.46 8.58 11.83
CA SER A 241 -3.11 8.88 12.30
C SER A 241 -2.81 7.98 13.52
N THR A 242 -2.35 6.77 13.25
CA THR A 242 -1.56 5.99 14.19
C THR A 242 -0.35 6.82 14.67
N ASP A 243 0.27 6.47 15.81
CA ASP A 243 1.51 7.11 16.31
C ASP A 243 2.75 6.73 15.47
N ILE A 244 2.60 6.87 14.16
CA ILE A 244 3.47 6.42 13.08
C ILE A 244 3.44 7.53 12.01
N PRO A 245 4.55 8.26 11.85
CA PRO A 245 4.67 9.33 10.86
C PRO A 245 4.32 8.89 9.42
N TYR A 246 4.15 9.87 8.54
CA TYR A 246 4.13 9.64 7.09
C TYR A 246 5.49 9.12 6.62
N ASP A 247 5.50 8.04 5.84
CA ASP A 247 6.73 7.38 5.41
C ASP A 247 6.90 7.40 3.88
N PHE A 248 7.69 8.36 3.40
CA PHE A 248 8.10 8.43 1.99
C PHE A 248 8.79 7.15 1.49
N GLY A 249 9.38 6.36 2.39
CA GLY A 249 10.02 5.08 2.10
C GLY A 249 9.13 3.86 2.28
N SER A 250 7.83 4.02 2.60
CA SER A 250 6.89 2.90 2.68
C SER A 250 6.87 2.11 1.36
N VAL A 251 6.83 0.79 1.45
CA VAL A 251 6.63 -0.06 0.26
C VAL A 251 5.25 0.19 -0.37
N MET A 252 4.29 0.70 0.41
CA MET A 252 2.93 1.06 -0.01
C MET A 252 2.84 2.49 -0.58
N HIS A 253 3.95 3.20 -0.81
CA HIS A 253 3.93 4.52 -1.43
C HIS A 253 4.09 4.41 -2.96
N TYR A 254 3.27 5.15 -3.72
CA TYR A 254 3.43 5.35 -5.17
C TYR A 254 4.73 6.06 -5.53
N GLY A 255 5.23 5.79 -6.73
CA GLY A 255 6.32 6.55 -7.33
C GLY A 255 5.88 7.93 -7.86
N PRO A 256 6.84 8.81 -8.22
CA PRO A 256 6.56 10.21 -8.60
C PRO A 256 5.63 10.40 -9.81
N GLN A 257 5.50 9.37 -10.66
CA GLN A 257 4.80 9.44 -11.95
C GLN A 257 3.62 8.45 -12.06
N ALA A 258 3.15 7.91 -10.93
CA ALA A 258 1.96 7.07 -10.91
C ALA A 258 0.80 7.79 -11.63
N PHE A 259 0.15 7.11 -12.57
CA PHE A 259 -0.92 7.67 -13.40
C PHE A 259 -0.58 8.96 -14.18
N SER A 260 0.70 9.24 -14.49
CA SER A 260 1.04 10.44 -15.28
C SER A 260 0.55 10.35 -16.73
N ASN A 261 0.04 11.47 -17.26
CA ASN A 261 -0.40 11.63 -18.65
C ASN A 261 0.74 11.94 -19.64
N ASP A 262 1.86 12.51 -19.16
CA ASP A 262 3.14 12.60 -19.87
C ASP A 262 4.27 12.35 -18.86
N TYR A 263 5.09 11.30 -19.11
CA TYR A 263 6.24 10.89 -18.29
C TYR A 263 7.38 11.94 -18.22
N LYS A 264 7.18 13.16 -18.71
CA LYS A 264 8.00 14.34 -18.38
C LYS A 264 7.59 15.06 -17.09
N TYR A 265 6.41 14.76 -16.53
CA TYR A 265 5.90 15.42 -15.33
C TYR A 265 5.68 14.41 -14.20
N ILE A 266 5.68 14.93 -12.97
CA ILE A 266 5.38 14.17 -11.75
C ILE A 266 3.96 14.48 -11.27
N THR A 267 3.23 13.43 -10.94
CA THR A 267 1.89 13.47 -10.34
C THR A 267 1.97 13.52 -8.82
N VAL A 268 3.03 12.97 -8.23
CA VAL A 268 3.28 12.97 -6.77
C VAL A 268 4.63 13.66 -6.50
N GLU A 269 4.54 14.85 -5.92
CA GLU A 269 5.68 15.71 -5.60
C GLU A 269 5.86 15.79 -4.09
N THR A 270 7.06 15.50 -3.57
CA THR A 270 7.33 15.59 -2.13
C THR A 270 7.65 17.04 -1.76
N LYS A 271 6.99 17.59 -0.73
CA LYS A 271 7.24 18.99 -0.33
C LYS A 271 8.66 19.22 0.18
N ASP A 272 9.24 18.20 0.81
CA ASP A 272 10.68 18.12 0.99
C ASP A 272 11.30 17.34 -0.17
N HIS A 273 11.95 18.07 -1.07
CA HIS A 273 12.48 17.51 -2.32
C HIS A 273 13.59 16.47 -2.08
N ARG A 274 14.17 16.40 -0.87
CA ARG A 274 15.17 15.39 -0.50
C ARG A 274 14.61 13.97 -0.55
N TYR A 275 13.30 13.81 -0.37
CA TYR A 275 12.59 12.52 -0.41
C TYR A 275 11.97 12.19 -1.78
N GLN A 276 12.14 13.04 -2.80
CA GLN A 276 11.49 12.85 -4.10
C GLN A 276 11.93 11.57 -4.84
N HIS A 277 13.14 11.08 -4.52
CA HIS A 277 13.69 9.81 -5.01
C HIS A 277 13.49 8.62 -4.04
N THR A 278 12.85 8.86 -2.88
CA THR A 278 12.53 7.82 -1.88
C THR A 278 11.18 7.18 -2.16
N ILE A 279 10.19 7.97 -2.61
CA ILE A 279 8.85 7.48 -2.92
C ILE A 279 8.84 6.49 -4.10
N GLY A 280 8.01 5.45 -4.01
CA GLY A 280 7.94 4.38 -5.01
C GLY A 280 9.06 3.33 -4.93
N GLN A 281 9.81 3.27 -3.82
CA GLN A 281 10.80 2.22 -3.63
C GLN A 281 10.14 0.82 -3.55
N ARG A 282 10.83 -0.20 -4.09
CA ARG A 282 10.42 -1.61 -4.06
C ARG A 282 11.57 -2.55 -3.66
N SER A 283 12.42 -2.09 -2.75
CA SER A 283 13.51 -2.87 -2.14
C SER A 283 12.99 -3.79 -1.02
N GLY A 284 12.00 -3.33 -0.25
CA GLY A 284 11.40 -4.07 0.85
C GLY A 284 10.55 -3.20 1.75
N LEU A 285 10.17 -3.76 2.90
CA LEU A 285 9.39 -3.06 3.92
C LEU A 285 10.21 -1.96 4.59
N SER A 286 9.60 -0.82 4.83
CA SER A 286 10.12 0.21 5.73
C SER A 286 9.96 -0.20 7.20
N PHE A 287 10.63 0.52 8.10
CA PHE A 287 10.39 0.36 9.54
C PHE A 287 8.93 0.64 9.92
N THR A 288 8.27 1.60 9.26
CA THR A 288 6.89 1.94 9.60
C THR A 288 5.88 0.94 9.07
N ASP A 289 6.11 0.32 7.90
CA ASP A 289 5.29 -0.79 7.38
C ASP A 289 5.26 -1.95 8.39
N VAL A 290 6.44 -2.34 8.88
CA VAL A 290 6.59 -3.39 9.89
C VAL A 290 5.96 -2.97 11.22
N LYS A 291 6.18 -1.72 11.68
CA LYS A 291 5.57 -1.20 12.92
C LYS A 291 4.05 -1.28 12.87
N GLN A 292 3.44 -0.87 11.75
CA GLN A 292 2.00 -0.99 11.53
C GLN A 292 1.52 -2.44 11.58
N ALA A 293 2.17 -3.35 10.86
CA ALA A 293 1.77 -4.77 10.84
C ALA A 293 1.85 -5.38 12.24
N ASN A 294 2.91 -5.08 13.00
CA ASN A 294 3.05 -5.49 14.39
C ASN A 294 1.99 -4.85 15.32
N MET A 295 1.64 -3.59 15.10
CA MET A 295 0.53 -2.94 15.80
C MET A 295 -0.86 -3.42 15.35
N MET A 296 -1.02 -4.07 14.20
CA MET A 296 -2.29 -4.65 13.73
C MET A 296 -2.47 -6.10 14.16
N TYR A 297 -1.40 -6.90 14.14
CA TYR A 297 -1.46 -8.34 14.31
C TYR A 297 -0.75 -8.86 15.57
N CYS A 298 0.18 -8.10 16.17
CA CYS A 298 1.15 -8.69 17.09
C CYS A 298 1.19 -8.07 18.50
N ARG A 299 0.22 -7.20 18.85
CA ARG A 299 0.18 -6.53 20.17
C ARG A 299 0.18 -7.53 21.34
N ASP A 300 -0.59 -8.60 21.21
CA ASP A 300 -0.87 -9.54 22.32
C ASP A 300 0.10 -10.73 22.35
N ILE A 301 1.20 -10.69 21.58
CA ILE A 301 2.20 -11.77 21.54
C ILE A 301 3.08 -11.76 22.80
N CYS A 302 3.37 -10.58 23.35
CA CYS A 302 4.27 -10.42 24.48
C CYS A 302 3.51 -10.37 25.82
N PRO A 303 3.84 -11.24 26.80
CA PRO A 303 3.13 -11.29 28.09
C PRO A 303 3.46 -10.12 29.03
N ASN A 304 4.57 -9.43 28.77
CA ASN A 304 5.01 -8.23 29.49
C ASN A 304 5.21 -7.12 28.47
N ASN A 305 4.95 -5.87 28.83
CA ASN A 305 5.21 -4.71 28.00
C ASN A 305 6.51 -4.00 28.43
N ILE A 306 7.32 -3.55 27.48
CA ILE A 306 8.52 -2.72 27.73
C ILE A 306 8.38 -1.38 27.02
N THR A 307 8.89 -0.31 27.63
CA THR A 307 8.85 1.03 27.02
C THR A 307 10.01 1.19 26.04
N CYS A 308 9.70 1.59 24.81
CA CYS A 308 10.68 1.90 23.76
C CYS A 308 10.56 3.37 23.39
N GLN A 309 11.69 4.06 23.27
CA GLN A 309 11.77 5.50 23.02
C GLN A 309 11.81 5.83 21.53
N ASN A 310 11.77 7.13 21.18
CA ASN A 310 12.04 7.63 19.83
C ASN A 310 11.24 6.95 18.71
N GLY A 311 9.99 6.57 18.98
CA GLY A 311 9.10 5.90 18.01
C GLY A 311 9.35 4.41 17.81
N GLY A 312 10.29 3.80 18.55
CA GLY A 312 10.45 2.36 18.67
C GLY A 312 9.25 1.65 19.30
N TYR A 313 9.26 0.32 19.28
CA TYR A 313 8.22 -0.53 19.86
C TYR A 313 8.80 -1.89 20.28
N GLN A 314 8.13 -2.63 21.17
CA GLN A 314 8.60 -3.94 21.61
C GLN A 314 8.61 -4.95 20.44
N ASP A 315 9.69 -5.72 20.28
CA ASP A 315 9.75 -6.72 19.21
C ASP A 315 8.86 -7.94 19.56
N PRO A 316 7.80 -8.26 18.79
CA PRO A 316 6.94 -9.40 19.08
C PRO A 316 7.63 -10.76 18.87
N LYS A 317 8.81 -10.79 18.27
CA LYS A 317 9.64 -12.00 18.11
C LYS A 317 10.66 -12.15 19.24
N ASN A 318 10.93 -11.08 20.00
CA ASN A 318 11.76 -11.10 21.20
C ASN A 318 11.28 -10.04 22.20
N CYS A 319 10.36 -10.44 23.06
CA CYS A 319 9.69 -9.56 24.03
C CYS A 319 10.60 -8.90 25.09
N LEU A 320 11.92 -9.14 25.05
CA LEU A 320 12.91 -8.52 25.93
C LEU A 320 13.64 -7.33 25.28
N ILE A 321 13.43 -7.05 23.99
CA ILE A 321 14.12 -5.97 23.27
C ILE A 321 13.16 -5.04 22.53
N CYS A 322 13.62 -3.80 22.33
CA CYS A 322 12.95 -2.84 21.47
C CYS A 322 13.40 -3.00 20.01
N LYS A 323 12.42 -2.91 19.11
CA LYS A 323 12.59 -2.72 17.68
C LYS A 323 12.66 -1.22 17.40
N CYS A 324 13.85 -0.76 17.04
CA CYS A 324 14.15 0.66 16.91
C CYS A 324 14.14 1.14 15.45
N PRO A 325 13.85 2.43 15.20
CA PRO A 325 14.08 3.02 13.89
C PRO A 325 15.55 2.83 13.45
N PRO A 326 15.82 2.70 12.13
CA PRO A 326 17.17 2.52 11.62
C PRO A 326 18.14 3.59 12.16
N GLY A 327 19.28 3.13 12.68
CA GLY A 327 20.29 3.99 13.33
C GLY A 327 20.18 4.08 14.86
N LEU A 328 19.17 3.46 15.48
CA LEU A 328 19.01 3.40 16.95
C LEU A 328 19.02 1.95 17.47
N THR A 329 19.36 1.77 18.75
CA THR A 329 19.44 0.48 19.45
C THR A 329 19.15 0.62 20.95
N GLY A 330 19.16 -0.49 21.69
CA GLY A 330 18.86 -0.54 23.13
C GLY A 330 17.35 -0.38 23.38
N ASP A 331 16.98 0.61 24.21
CA ASP A 331 15.61 1.11 24.36
C ASP A 331 15.23 2.14 23.27
N CYS A 332 16.04 2.23 22.22
CA CYS A 332 16.01 3.21 21.13
C CYS A 332 16.49 4.62 21.49
N THR A 333 17.18 4.81 22.63
CA THR A 333 17.91 6.07 22.92
C THR A 333 19.37 6.06 22.47
N ILE A 334 19.94 4.88 22.20
CA ILE A 334 21.36 4.69 21.89
C ILE A 334 21.54 4.66 20.38
N LEU A 335 22.56 5.34 19.84
CA LEU A 335 22.95 5.22 18.43
C LEU A 335 23.44 3.80 18.14
N ALA A 336 22.92 3.18 17.07
CA ALA A 336 23.35 1.85 16.66
C ALA A 336 24.84 1.87 16.27
N PRO A 337 25.66 0.90 16.75
CA PRO A 337 27.05 0.82 16.35
C PRO A 337 27.13 0.60 14.83
N SER A 338 27.99 1.35 14.18
CA SER A 338 28.24 1.20 12.74
C SER A 338 28.88 -0.16 12.42
N THR A 339 28.74 -0.59 11.16
CA THR A 339 29.38 -1.81 10.65
C THR A 339 30.89 -1.78 10.92
N PRO A 340 31.54 -2.87 11.32
CA PRO A 340 32.99 -2.89 11.54
C PRO A 340 33.76 -2.39 10.31
N GLY A 341 34.58 -1.34 10.49
CA GLY A 341 35.26 -0.63 9.40
C GLY A 341 34.53 0.61 8.85
N CYS A 342 33.31 0.88 9.33
CA CYS A 342 32.52 2.08 9.06
C CYS A 342 32.19 2.81 10.37
N GLY A 343 31.92 4.11 10.28
CA GLY A 343 31.49 4.94 11.41
C GLY A 343 32.64 5.59 12.18
N GLY A 344 32.49 6.90 12.41
CA GLY A 344 33.40 7.77 13.16
C GLY A 344 32.90 9.20 13.04
N GLU A 345 33.24 10.06 14.00
CA GLU A 345 32.99 11.50 13.84
C GLU A 345 33.90 12.07 12.76
N MET A 346 33.28 12.69 11.75
CA MET A 346 33.97 13.20 10.58
C MET A 346 33.72 14.69 10.48
N PHE A 347 34.76 15.48 10.71
CA PHE A 347 34.68 16.93 10.66
C PHE A 347 34.50 17.38 9.21
N ALA A 348 33.46 18.17 8.96
CA ALA A 348 33.26 18.81 7.67
C ALA A 348 34.32 19.91 7.48
N LEU A 349 35.22 19.72 6.52
CA LEU A 349 36.20 20.71 6.13
C LEU A 349 35.63 21.65 5.04
N PRO A 350 36.14 22.88 4.89
CA PRO A 350 35.76 23.79 3.79
C PRO A 350 36.15 23.27 2.39
N THR A 351 36.94 22.20 2.32
CA THR A 351 37.43 21.56 1.09
C THR A 351 36.84 20.17 0.94
N TRP A 352 36.55 19.77 -0.30
CA TRP A 352 36.12 18.40 -0.63
C TRP A 352 37.12 17.36 -0.10
N GLN A 353 36.58 16.36 0.59
CA GLN A 353 37.33 15.22 1.10
C GLN A 353 36.76 13.92 0.52
N THR A 354 37.64 13.09 -0.07
CA THR A 354 37.28 11.74 -0.51
C THR A 354 37.37 10.82 0.69
N LEU A 355 36.27 10.15 1.02
CA LEU A 355 36.22 9.20 2.12
C LEU A 355 36.64 7.82 1.58
N THR A 356 37.62 7.19 2.21
CA THR A 356 38.20 5.89 1.82
C THR A 356 37.89 4.80 2.82
#